data_AF-A0A1V5M3N9-F1
#
_entry.id   AF-A0A1V5M3N9-F1
#
_cell.length_a   1.000
_cell.length_b   1.000
_cell.length_c   1.000
_cell.angle_alpha   90.00
_cell.angle_beta   90.00
_cell.angle_gamma   90.00
#
_symmetry.space_group_name_H-M   'P 1'
#
loop_
_entity.id
_entity.type
_entity.pdbx_description
1 polymer ?
#
loop_
_entity_poly.entity_id
_entity_poly.type
_entity_poly.pdbx_seq_one_letter_code
_entity_poly.pdbx_strand_id
1 'polypeptide(L)'
;MRVFACCILPCLLFGIAVAQEARDPYEVANLLRQIPPLTHDATGRWPVICWEPFITTAKDNSFWQGTPLPVETYRELLKRGLAATVRLDAKYIPMALAIQQAGMPVIMMEGGGGNAPGSEAPDTLHKLPKDFTPKGSVHPCPLLLAGWHNRAMKVRETLKAFKDAGVTVNAAWLDWENEPIWGANEWEQSKNCSRCQELFPPSVLNDYPAYRAFILRFRQQLFSTYLCAPILEAYPKCSVTNWAVVYSTPERPATHYWGRFLFPPMDGGLFTATNPVAYGNDIYKMLHWGTYFQDLPVTQDRMDRLYLHIMFSQMSDNAENLTKWAPEKQSIPWVCRYCPDVEDETIPILDRARYQELLRHLWLRGADGLQVFNANRPRLPHIRLEEVRDAVASMDEMLRYRKFLEKGTIMTTTVLLPADDGAIWSGLRLDDEAIVRAFTLAAQPATLVFTPWEDAAILALEAPPAGATYHLYRQGEGVRVVKE
;
A
#
# COMPACT_ATOMS: atom_id res chain seq x y z
N MET A 1 -83.66 -1.61 -20.92
CA MET A 1 -82.33 -1.61 -20.27
C MET A 1 -81.77 -0.20 -20.37
N ARG A 2 -81.95 0.63 -19.31
CA ARG A 2 -80.95 1.00 -18.28
C ARG A 2 -79.66 1.61 -18.87
N VAL A 3 -79.14 2.77 -18.46
CA VAL A 3 -79.57 4.02 -17.81
C VAL A 3 -78.31 4.93 -17.88
N PHE A 4 -78.54 6.24 -17.94
CA PHE A 4 -77.57 7.34 -18.04
C PHE A 4 -76.66 7.57 -16.81
N ALA A 5 -75.57 8.32 -17.07
CA ALA A 5 -75.00 9.43 -16.28
C ALA A 5 -73.76 9.26 -15.35
N CYS A 6 -72.91 10.29 -15.49
CA CYS A 6 -72.16 11.07 -14.50
C CYS A 6 -70.74 10.68 -14.01
N CYS A 7 -69.81 11.59 -14.32
CA CYS A 7 -68.83 12.30 -13.48
C CYS A 7 -68.02 11.55 -12.40
N ILE A 8 -66.69 11.79 -12.38
CA ILE A 8 -65.95 12.52 -11.31
C ILE A 8 -64.44 12.35 -11.55
N LEU A 9 -63.71 13.47 -11.65
CA LEU A 9 -62.26 13.55 -11.44
C LEU A 9 -62.00 13.54 -9.92
N PRO A 10 -60.91 12.93 -9.41
CA PRO A 10 -59.86 13.81 -8.88
C PRO A 10 -58.42 13.28 -8.98
N CYS A 11 -57.49 14.24 -9.03
CA CYS A 11 -56.14 14.22 -8.46
C CYS A 11 -55.23 13.02 -8.73
N LEU A 12 -54.30 13.18 -9.68
CA LEU A 12 -52.95 12.63 -9.55
C LEU A 12 -51.94 13.76 -9.80
N LEU A 13 -51.48 14.33 -8.69
CA LEU A 13 -50.21 15.07 -8.62
C LEU A 13 -49.11 14.08 -9.05
N PHE A 14 -48.70 14.13 -10.31
CA PHE A 14 -47.46 13.51 -10.76
C PHE A 14 -46.30 14.29 -10.15
N GLY A 15 -45.92 13.92 -8.94
CA GLY A 15 -44.58 14.20 -8.43
C GLY A 15 -43.60 13.47 -9.33
N ILE A 16 -42.93 14.21 -10.21
CA ILE A 16 -41.75 13.72 -10.92
C ILE A 16 -40.68 13.52 -9.84
N ALA A 17 -40.62 12.31 -9.29
CA ALA A 17 -39.44 11.86 -8.57
C ALA A 17 -38.32 11.76 -9.62
N VAL A 18 -37.57 12.85 -9.76
CA VAL A 18 -36.31 12.84 -10.48
C VAL A 18 -35.44 11.83 -9.74
N ALA A 19 -35.25 10.64 -10.33
CA ALA A 19 -34.27 9.69 -9.85
C ALA A 19 -32.92 10.42 -9.83
N GLN A 20 -32.47 10.80 -8.64
CA GLN A 20 -31.13 11.32 -8.44
C GLN A 20 -30.20 10.18 -8.86
N GLU A 21 -29.50 10.35 -9.99
CA GLU A 21 -28.41 9.43 -10.36
C GLU A 21 -27.52 9.27 -9.14
N ALA A 22 -27.35 8.02 -8.70
CA ALA A 22 -26.51 7.70 -7.57
C ALA A 22 -25.10 8.22 -7.87
N ARG A 23 -24.70 9.29 -7.19
CA ARG A 23 -23.37 9.88 -7.34
C ARG A 23 -22.33 8.86 -6.91
N ASP A 24 -21.23 8.76 -7.65
CA ASP A 24 -20.12 7.91 -7.25
C ASP A 24 -19.62 8.41 -5.86
N PRO A 25 -19.53 7.53 -4.84
CA PRO A 25 -19.09 7.93 -3.51
C PRO A 25 -17.70 8.57 -3.50
N TYR A 26 -16.88 8.33 -4.53
CA TYR A 26 -15.54 8.86 -4.68
C TYR A 26 -15.44 10.17 -5.50
N GLU A 27 -16.55 10.77 -5.92
CA GLU A 27 -16.51 12.13 -6.46
C GLU A 27 -15.89 13.10 -5.45
N VAL A 28 -15.04 14.03 -5.91
CA VAL A 28 -14.38 15.04 -5.07
C VAL A 28 -15.37 15.74 -4.14
N ALA A 29 -16.54 16.11 -4.64
CA ALA A 29 -17.57 16.77 -3.83
C ALA A 29 -18.07 15.91 -2.65
N ASN A 30 -18.11 14.58 -2.82
CA ASN A 30 -18.49 13.64 -1.77
C ASN A 30 -17.32 13.39 -0.81
N LEU A 31 -16.09 13.26 -1.32
CA LEU A 31 -14.88 13.16 -0.51
C LEU A 31 -14.72 14.36 0.43
N LEU A 32 -14.81 15.58 -0.11
CA LEU A 32 -14.66 16.81 0.67
C LEU A 32 -15.75 16.98 1.74
N ARG A 33 -16.93 16.39 1.53
CA ARG A 33 -18.03 16.38 2.50
C ARG A 33 -17.81 15.36 3.63
N GLN A 34 -17.22 14.21 3.31
CA GLN A 34 -17.13 13.08 4.24
C GLN A 34 -15.79 12.98 4.98
N ILE A 35 -14.76 13.64 4.47
CA ILE A 35 -13.44 13.73 5.11
C ILE A 35 -13.28 15.18 5.58
N PRO A 36 -13.26 15.47 6.89
CA PRO A 36 -13.03 16.83 7.39
C PRO A 36 -11.55 17.24 7.19
N PRO A 37 -11.24 18.55 7.18
CA PRO A 37 -9.87 19.01 7.29
C PRO A 37 -9.17 18.42 8.52
N LEU A 38 -7.85 18.22 8.42
CA LEU A 38 -7.03 17.75 9.52
C LEU A 38 -7.14 18.71 10.70
N THR A 39 -7.20 18.15 11.90
CA THR A 39 -7.22 18.89 13.16
C THR A 39 -5.80 19.14 13.69
N HIS A 40 -4.83 18.34 13.26
CA HIS A 40 -3.42 18.46 13.63
C HIS A 40 -2.54 18.88 12.44
N ASP A 41 -1.41 19.54 12.74
CA ASP A 41 -0.46 19.98 11.72
C ASP A 41 0.28 18.81 11.07
N ALA A 42 0.11 18.65 9.75
CA ALA A 42 0.76 17.65 8.93
C ALA A 42 2.00 18.15 8.18
N THR A 43 2.46 19.39 8.43
CA THR A 43 3.64 19.98 7.75
C THR A 43 4.82 19.01 7.78
N GLY A 44 5.54 18.80 6.68
CA GLY A 44 6.71 17.91 6.66
C GLY A 44 6.42 16.40 6.75
N ARG A 45 5.15 15.98 6.85
CA ARG A 45 4.72 14.58 6.66
C ARG A 45 4.14 14.41 5.27
N TRP A 46 4.20 13.18 4.75
CA TRP A 46 3.57 12.93 3.46
C TRP A 46 2.04 12.90 3.60
N PRO A 47 1.31 13.54 2.67
CA PRO A 47 -0.12 13.30 2.54
C PRO A 47 -0.39 11.86 2.09
N VAL A 48 -1.59 11.37 2.40
CA VAL A 48 -2.11 10.11 1.87
C VAL A 48 -2.36 10.25 0.37
N ILE A 49 -1.91 9.28 -0.41
CA ILE A 49 -2.26 9.18 -1.84
C ILE A 49 -3.22 8.03 -2.10
N CYS A 50 -3.91 8.12 -3.23
CA CYS A 50 -4.82 7.10 -3.72
C CYS A 50 -4.28 6.53 -5.04
N TRP A 51 -4.46 5.23 -5.26
CA TRP A 51 -4.14 4.56 -6.52
C TRP A 51 -5.05 5.05 -7.65
N GLU A 52 -6.36 5.10 -7.39
CA GLU A 52 -7.30 5.72 -8.33
C GLU A 52 -7.30 7.25 -8.20
N PRO A 53 -7.37 7.99 -9.32
CA PRO A 53 -7.38 9.44 -9.32
C PRO A 53 -8.70 10.01 -8.80
N PHE A 54 -8.64 11.23 -8.28
CA PHE A 54 -9.82 12.02 -7.91
C PHE A 54 -10.61 12.45 -9.15
N ILE A 55 -11.93 12.25 -9.11
CA ILE A 55 -12.85 12.57 -10.20
C ILE A 55 -13.92 13.55 -9.74
N THR A 56 -14.37 14.45 -10.62
CA THR A 56 -15.45 15.40 -10.33
C THR A 56 -16.84 14.83 -10.60
N THR A 57 -16.93 13.86 -11.51
CA THR A 57 -18.16 13.10 -11.84
C THR A 57 -17.78 11.67 -12.23
N ALA A 58 -18.74 10.75 -12.22
CA ALA A 58 -18.52 9.38 -12.72
C ALA A 58 -18.04 9.27 -14.19
N LYS A 59 -18.23 10.32 -15.01
CA LYS A 59 -17.80 10.39 -16.42
C LYS A 59 -16.55 11.26 -16.62
N ASP A 60 -15.98 11.78 -15.53
CA ASP A 60 -14.82 12.64 -15.59
C ASP A 60 -13.58 11.85 -16.06
N ASN A 61 -13.02 12.27 -17.19
CA ASN A 61 -11.80 11.72 -17.77
C ASN A 61 -10.63 12.72 -17.78
N SER A 62 -10.76 13.84 -17.05
CA SER A 62 -9.75 14.90 -16.96
C SER A 62 -8.38 14.35 -16.59
N PHE A 63 -8.31 13.46 -15.59
CA PHE A 63 -7.07 12.81 -15.20
C PHE A 63 -6.40 12.07 -16.37
N TRP A 64 -7.16 11.26 -17.11
CA TRP A 64 -6.62 10.47 -18.23
C TRP A 64 -6.15 11.34 -19.40
N GLN A 65 -6.68 12.55 -19.51
CA GLN A 65 -6.30 13.57 -20.48
C GLN A 65 -5.14 14.47 -20.00
N GLY A 66 -4.70 14.36 -18.74
CA GLY A 66 -3.72 15.27 -18.15
C GLY A 66 -4.27 16.67 -17.82
N THR A 67 -5.60 16.82 -17.78
CA THR A 67 -6.28 18.09 -17.51
C THR A 67 -6.36 18.33 -16.00
N PRO A 68 -5.86 19.48 -15.49
CA PRO A 68 -5.89 19.79 -14.07
C PRO A 68 -7.31 19.98 -13.54
N LEU A 69 -7.52 19.63 -12.27
CA LEU A 69 -8.62 20.16 -11.47
C LEU A 69 -8.34 21.63 -11.12
N PRO A 70 -9.36 22.42 -10.69
CA PRO A 70 -9.13 23.74 -10.14
C PRO A 70 -8.13 23.71 -8.98
N VAL A 71 -7.24 24.72 -8.90
CA VAL A 71 -6.19 24.80 -7.86
C VAL A 71 -6.77 24.73 -6.45
N GLU A 72 -7.93 25.34 -6.24
CA GLU A 72 -8.68 25.35 -4.98
C GLU A 72 -9.11 23.93 -4.58
N THR A 73 -9.42 23.05 -5.54
CA THR A 73 -9.72 21.65 -5.26
C THR A 73 -8.50 20.93 -4.67
N TYR A 74 -7.31 21.14 -5.23
CA TYR A 74 -6.08 20.58 -4.67
C TYR A 74 -5.80 21.14 -3.26
N ARG A 75 -6.02 22.44 -3.01
CA ARG A 75 -5.88 23.01 -1.66
C ARG A 75 -6.83 22.37 -0.66
N GLU A 76 -8.08 22.11 -1.04
CA GLU A 76 -9.06 21.46 -0.18
C GLU A 76 -8.75 19.99 0.10
N LEU A 77 -8.16 19.27 -0.85
CA LEU A 77 -7.63 17.92 -0.65
C LEU A 77 -6.44 17.95 0.33
N LEU A 78 -5.49 18.88 0.14
CA LEU A 78 -4.31 18.98 0.98
C LEU A 78 -4.67 19.30 2.44
N LYS A 79 -5.64 20.18 2.68
CA LYS A 79 -6.18 20.46 4.02
C LYS A 79 -6.72 19.22 4.75
N ARG A 80 -7.09 18.18 3.99
CA ARG A 80 -7.59 16.89 4.48
C ARG A 80 -6.50 15.82 4.47
N GLY A 81 -5.24 16.20 4.27
CA GLY A 81 -4.13 15.25 4.25
C GLY A 81 -4.08 14.36 3.01
N LEU A 82 -4.75 14.76 1.91
CA LEU A 82 -4.76 14.01 0.65
C LEU A 82 -3.91 14.72 -0.41
N ALA A 83 -3.19 13.95 -1.22
CA ALA A 83 -2.53 14.46 -2.41
C ALA A 83 -3.05 13.81 -3.69
N ALA A 84 -3.31 14.65 -4.70
CA ALA A 84 -3.51 14.22 -6.06
C ALA A 84 -2.18 13.78 -6.67
N THR A 85 -2.25 12.83 -7.59
CA THR A 85 -1.08 12.26 -8.25
C THR A 85 -1.05 12.62 -9.73
N VAL A 86 0.09 12.38 -10.36
CA VAL A 86 0.29 12.45 -11.81
C VAL A 86 0.93 11.15 -12.31
N ARG A 87 0.88 10.86 -13.61
CA ARG A 87 1.59 9.72 -14.19
C ARG A 87 2.95 10.12 -14.76
N LEU A 88 3.78 9.13 -15.07
CA LEU A 88 5.11 9.33 -15.65
C LEU A 88 5.02 9.58 -17.17
N ASP A 89 4.32 10.65 -17.54
CA ASP A 89 4.07 11.08 -18.92
C ASP A 89 4.00 12.61 -19.01
N ALA A 90 4.67 13.20 -20.00
CA ALA A 90 4.76 14.65 -20.20
C ALA A 90 3.39 15.34 -20.34
N LYS A 91 2.33 14.62 -20.75
CA LYS A 91 0.97 15.19 -20.82
C LYS A 91 0.43 15.66 -19.46
N TYR A 92 0.99 15.16 -18.35
CA TYR A 92 0.57 15.55 -16.99
C TYR A 92 1.26 16.80 -16.45
N ILE A 93 2.15 17.44 -17.21
CA ILE A 93 2.84 18.68 -16.79
C ILE A 93 1.85 19.78 -16.34
N PRO A 94 0.76 20.09 -17.08
CA PRO A 94 -0.20 21.10 -16.64
C PRO A 94 -0.85 20.76 -15.29
N MET A 95 -1.15 19.48 -15.06
CA MET A 95 -1.68 18.98 -13.79
C MET A 95 -0.66 19.15 -12.65
N ALA A 96 0.59 18.77 -12.90
CA ALA A 96 1.66 18.88 -11.91
C ALA A 96 1.92 20.35 -11.51
N LEU A 97 1.86 21.28 -12.47
CA LEU A 97 1.96 22.72 -12.18
C LEU A 97 0.80 23.22 -11.32
N ALA A 98 -0.44 22.77 -11.57
CA ALA A 98 -1.60 23.14 -10.76
C ALA A 98 -1.51 22.57 -9.33
N ILE A 99 -1.03 21.34 -9.18
CA ILE A 99 -0.74 20.71 -7.88
C ILE A 99 0.31 21.52 -7.12
N GLN A 100 1.43 21.85 -7.78
CA GLN A 100 2.49 22.66 -7.17
C GLN A 100 2.01 24.06 -6.79
N GLN A 101 1.18 24.71 -7.63
CA GLN A 101 0.57 26.01 -7.33
C GLN A 101 -0.37 25.97 -6.12
N ALA A 102 -0.97 24.81 -5.83
CA ALA A 102 -1.77 24.59 -4.64
C ALA A 102 -0.93 24.39 -3.37
N GLY A 103 0.40 24.29 -3.48
CA GLY A 103 1.31 23.98 -2.37
C GLY A 103 1.35 22.49 -2.02
N MET A 104 0.79 21.62 -2.87
CA MET A 104 0.78 20.18 -2.69
C MET A 104 2.04 19.56 -3.32
N PRO A 105 2.62 18.50 -2.73
CA PRO A 105 3.72 17.78 -3.36
C PRO A 105 3.27 17.14 -4.68
N VAL A 106 4.11 17.20 -5.71
CA VAL A 106 3.88 16.47 -6.96
C VAL A 106 4.37 15.04 -6.77
N ILE A 107 3.42 14.11 -6.71
CA ILE A 107 3.65 12.68 -6.51
C ILE A 107 3.29 11.92 -7.78
N MET A 108 4.25 11.20 -8.35
CA MET A 108 4.01 10.30 -9.47
C MET A 108 3.47 8.97 -8.97
N MET A 109 2.33 8.56 -9.51
CA MET A 109 1.71 7.28 -9.25
C MET A 109 1.09 6.72 -10.54
N GLU A 110 1.50 5.52 -10.91
CA GLU A 110 0.88 4.76 -11.98
C GLU A 110 1.04 3.25 -11.74
N GLY A 111 -0.03 2.52 -12.06
CA GLY A 111 -0.02 1.07 -12.16
C GLY A 111 0.50 0.60 -13.52
N GLY A 112 1.29 -0.45 -13.52
CA GLY A 112 1.83 -1.12 -14.69
C GLY A 112 1.96 -2.62 -14.42
N GLY A 113 1.63 -3.44 -15.41
CA GLY A 113 1.75 -4.90 -15.31
C GLY A 113 2.14 -5.54 -16.63
N GLY A 114 2.44 -6.83 -16.60
CA GLY A 114 2.77 -7.63 -17.77
C GLY A 114 4.22 -7.44 -18.26
N ASN A 115 4.43 -7.72 -19.55
CA ASN A 115 5.77 -7.96 -20.11
C ASN A 115 6.70 -6.73 -20.20
N ALA A 116 6.18 -5.51 -20.06
CA ALA A 116 7.01 -4.32 -19.96
C ALA A 116 7.82 -4.34 -18.64
N PRO A 117 8.93 -3.59 -18.51
CA PRO A 117 9.72 -3.03 -19.61
C PRO A 117 10.48 -4.09 -20.43
N GLY A 118 10.56 -5.34 -19.96
CA GLY A 118 11.37 -6.39 -20.59
C GLY A 118 11.07 -6.61 -22.08
N SER A 119 9.82 -6.42 -22.50
CA SER A 119 9.40 -6.55 -23.90
C SER A 119 9.57 -5.29 -24.77
N GLU A 120 10.09 -4.19 -24.23
CA GLU A 120 10.25 -2.92 -24.97
C GLU A 120 11.46 -2.90 -25.92
N ALA A 121 11.91 -4.07 -26.36
CA ALA A 121 12.91 -4.23 -27.40
C ALA A 121 12.60 -5.46 -28.28
N PRO A 122 13.05 -5.49 -29.54
CA PRO A 122 12.88 -6.65 -30.43
C PRO A 122 13.54 -7.93 -29.89
N ASP A 123 13.00 -9.09 -30.27
CA ASP A 123 13.53 -10.43 -29.94
C ASP A 123 13.78 -10.67 -28.43
N THR A 124 12.95 -10.08 -27.56
CA THR A 124 13.11 -10.19 -26.09
C THR A 124 12.41 -11.39 -25.49
N LEU A 125 11.36 -11.90 -26.13
CA LEU A 125 10.58 -13.05 -25.65
C LEU A 125 11.40 -14.34 -25.57
N HIS A 126 10.99 -15.26 -24.70
CA HIS A 126 11.59 -16.59 -24.59
C HIS A 126 11.57 -17.34 -25.94
N LYS A 127 12.74 -17.90 -26.30
CA LYS A 127 12.93 -18.84 -27.41
C LYS A 127 12.57 -20.26 -26.95
N LEU A 128 11.28 -20.58 -26.97
CA LEU A 128 10.74 -21.85 -26.49
C LEU A 128 10.73 -22.91 -27.60
N PRO A 129 10.89 -24.21 -27.26
CA PRO A 129 10.68 -25.32 -28.19
C PRO A 129 9.26 -25.31 -28.78
N LYS A 130 9.10 -25.84 -30.00
CA LYS A 130 7.80 -25.86 -30.69
C LYS A 130 6.73 -26.68 -29.97
N ASP A 131 7.15 -27.68 -29.21
CA ASP A 131 6.32 -28.60 -28.43
C ASP A 131 6.06 -28.11 -27.00
N PHE A 132 6.66 -27.00 -26.58
CA PHE A 132 6.40 -26.40 -25.28
C PHE A 132 5.21 -25.42 -25.36
N THR A 133 4.19 -25.65 -24.55
CA THR A 133 3.02 -24.76 -24.44
C THR A 133 3.12 -23.95 -23.13
N PRO A 134 3.40 -22.63 -23.17
CA PRO A 134 3.42 -21.81 -21.96
C PRO A 134 2.01 -21.69 -21.36
N LYS A 135 1.94 -21.53 -20.02
CA LYS A 135 0.68 -21.14 -19.39
C LYS A 135 0.53 -19.62 -19.55
N GLY A 136 -0.50 -19.18 -20.27
CA GLY A 136 -0.70 -17.75 -20.54
C GLY A 136 0.29 -17.19 -21.56
N SER A 137 0.75 -15.96 -21.36
CA SER A 137 1.64 -15.25 -22.29
C SER A 137 3.07 -15.78 -22.25
N VAL A 138 3.79 -15.62 -23.38
CA VAL A 138 5.25 -15.75 -23.39
C VAL A 138 5.85 -14.51 -22.75
N HIS A 139 6.75 -14.71 -21.78
CA HIS A 139 7.44 -13.63 -21.07
C HIS A 139 8.79 -13.27 -21.73
N PRO A 140 9.33 -12.07 -21.54
CA PRO A 140 10.68 -11.71 -21.95
C PRO A 140 11.73 -12.49 -21.15
N CYS A 141 12.85 -12.85 -21.80
CA CYS A 141 14.00 -13.42 -21.11
C CYS A 141 14.53 -12.42 -20.05
N PRO A 142 14.59 -12.76 -18.75
CA PRO A 142 14.90 -11.79 -17.70
C PRO A 142 16.23 -11.05 -17.89
N LEU A 143 17.25 -11.75 -18.41
CA LEU A 143 18.61 -11.22 -18.57
C LEU A 143 18.80 -10.35 -19.85
N LEU A 144 17.73 -10.06 -20.60
CA LEU A 144 17.78 -9.11 -21.72
C LEU A 144 17.37 -7.71 -21.27
N LEU A 145 18.33 -6.79 -21.31
CA LEU A 145 18.19 -5.46 -20.70
C LEU A 145 17.84 -4.34 -21.67
N ALA A 146 17.73 -4.62 -22.96
CA ALA A 146 17.47 -3.58 -23.97
C ALA A 146 16.12 -2.87 -23.74
N GLY A 147 15.06 -3.61 -23.38
CA GLY A 147 13.76 -3.01 -23.05
C GLY A 147 13.82 -2.13 -21.80
N TRP A 148 14.55 -2.57 -20.77
CA TRP A 148 14.83 -1.78 -19.57
C TRP A 148 15.61 -0.49 -19.86
N HIS A 149 16.61 -0.56 -20.73
CA HIS A 149 17.34 0.62 -21.19
C HIS A 149 16.43 1.61 -21.90
N ASN A 150 15.60 1.15 -22.84
CA ASN A 150 14.65 1.99 -23.56
C ASN A 150 13.68 2.68 -22.61
N ARG A 151 13.14 1.93 -21.64
CA ARG A 151 12.25 2.50 -20.62
C ARG A 151 12.96 3.57 -19.79
N ALA A 152 14.19 3.33 -19.32
CA ALA A 152 14.95 4.30 -18.56
C ALA A 152 15.19 5.60 -19.35
N MET A 153 15.48 5.51 -20.65
CA MET A 153 15.61 6.69 -21.51
C MET A 153 14.30 7.47 -21.61
N LYS A 154 13.17 6.79 -21.79
CA LYS A 154 11.85 7.42 -21.76
C LYS A 154 11.57 8.11 -20.42
N VAL A 155 11.92 7.48 -19.30
CA VAL A 155 11.80 8.11 -17.97
C VAL A 155 12.64 9.38 -17.89
N ARG A 156 13.91 9.35 -18.32
CA ARG A 156 14.79 10.54 -18.33
C ARG A 156 14.19 11.67 -19.17
N GLU A 157 13.70 11.37 -20.36
CA GLU A 157 13.08 12.35 -21.26
C GLU A 157 11.84 12.97 -20.64
N THR A 158 10.93 12.16 -20.08
CA THR A 158 9.74 12.66 -19.38
C THR A 158 10.12 13.56 -18.22
N LEU A 159 11.03 13.12 -17.34
CA LEU A 159 11.41 13.89 -16.15
C LEU A 159 12.16 15.17 -16.49
N LYS A 160 12.95 15.15 -17.58
CA LYS A 160 13.54 16.35 -18.15
C LYS A 160 12.47 17.34 -18.59
N ALA A 161 11.41 16.88 -19.29
CA ALA A 161 10.31 17.77 -19.68
C ALA A 161 9.59 18.40 -18.48
N PHE A 162 9.35 17.63 -17.40
CA PHE A 162 8.81 18.17 -16.15
C PHE A 162 9.74 19.24 -15.54
N LYS A 163 11.05 18.97 -15.53
CA LYS A 163 12.05 19.88 -14.95
C LYS A 163 12.16 21.17 -15.74
N ASP A 164 12.19 21.06 -17.07
CA ASP A 164 12.23 22.20 -17.99
C ASP A 164 10.96 23.07 -17.88
N ALA A 165 9.82 22.47 -17.51
CA ALA A 165 8.57 23.17 -17.25
C ALA A 165 8.49 23.80 -15.84
N GLY A 166 9.51 23.64 -14.99
CA GLY A 166 9.53 24.19 -13.63
C GLY A 166 8.75 23.37 -12.60
N VAL A 167 8.44 22.11 -12.90
CA VAL A 167 7.84 21.19 -11.93
C VAL A 167 8.93 20.61 -11.01
N THR A 168 8.68 20.62 -9.70
CA THR A 168 9.45 19.87 -8.72
C THR A 168 8.73 18.57 -8.42
N VAL A 169 9.27 17.44 -8.88
CA VAL A 169 8.75 16.11 -8.52
C VAL A 169 9.25 15.75 -7.13
N ASN A 170 8.33 15.56 -6.19
CA ASN A 170 8.64 15.28 -4.79
C ASN A 170 8.72 13.78 -4.49
N ALA A 171 7.92 12.99 -5.20
CA ALA A 171 7.89 11.54 -5.03
C ALA A 171 7.50 10.82 -6.31
N ALA A 172 7.94 9.57 -6.43
CA ALA A 172 7.50 8.57 -7.39
C ALA A 172 7.23 7.28 -6.63
N TRP A 173 5.96 7.07 -6.29
CA TRP A 173 5.49 5.89 -5.58
C TRP A 173 4.68 5.08 -6.58
N LEU A 174 5.29 4.02 -7.11
CA LEU A 174 4.80 3.36 -8.32
C LEU A 174 4.21 1.99 -8.01
N ASP A 175 3.38 1.53 -8.92
CA ASP A 175 2.76 0.21 -8.88
C ASP A 175 3.11 -0.58 -10.13
N TRP A 176 4.41 -0.82 -10.34
CA TRP A 176 4.89 -1.60 -11.47
C TRP A 176 5.07 -3.06 -11.04
N GLU A 177 4.04 -3.86 -11.31
CA GLU A 177 4.00 -5.33 -11.25
C GLU A 177 4.49 -5.95 -12.57
N ASN A 178 5.59 -5.40 -13.07
CA ASN A 178 6.15 -5.67 -14.40
C ASN A 178 7.19 -6.78 -14.39
N GLU A 179 7.80 -7.14 -15.53
CA GLU A 179 8.89 -8.12 -15.57
C GLU A 179 10.18 -7.60 -14.93
N PRO A 180 11.11 -8.45 -14.43
CA PRO A 180 11.00 -9.90 -14.36
C PRO A 180 10.16 -10.37 -13.16
N ILE A 181 9.21 -11.27 -13.40
CA ILE A 181 8.38 -11.91 -12.37
C ILE A 181 8.94 -13.31 -12.02
N TRP A 182 8.75 -13.71 -10.77
CA TRP A 182 9.38 -14.89 -10.16
C TRP A 182 8.42 -16.08 -9.97
N GLY A 183 7.34 -16.12 -10.76
CA GLY A 183 6.36 -17.20 -10.69
C GLY A 183 6.86 -18.50 -11.30
N ALA A 184 6.08 -19.56 -11.07
CA ALA A 184 6.42 -20.89 -11.58
C ALA A 184 6.35 -20.96 -13.12
N ASN A 185 5.47 -20.17 -13.75
CA ASN A 185 5.35 -20.14 -15.20
C ASN A 185 6.58 -19.52 -15.86
N GLU A 186 7.07 -18.41 -15.30
CA GLU A 186 8.25 -17.68 -15.76
C GLU A 186 9.51 -18.54 -15.57
N TRP A 187 9.57 -19.31 -14.48
CA TRP A 187 10.63 -20.29 -14.27
C TRP A 187 10.60 -21.39 -15.34
N GLU A 188 9.44 -22.01 -15.60
CA GLU A 188 9.32 -23.06 -16.62
C GLU A 188 9.68 -22.55 -18.02
N GLN A 189 9.23 -21.33 -18.39
CA GLN A 189 9.63 -20.70 -19.64
C GLN A 189 11.13 -20.44 -19.70
N SER A 190 11.73 -19.92 -18.62
CA SER A 190 13.18 -19.70 -18.53
C SER A 190 13.97 -21.01 -18.64
N LYS A 191 13.51 -22.07 -17.98
CA LYS A 191 14.17 -23.39 -17.99
C LYS A 191 14.14 -24.04 -19.38
N ASN A 192 13.07 -23.85 -20.14
CA ASN A 192 12.90 -24.43 -21.48
C ASN A 192 13.42 -23.52 -22.60
N CYS A 193 13.72 -22.26 -22.31
CA CYS A 193 14.20 -21.31 -23.31
C CYS A 193 15.68 -21.53 -23.64
N SER A 194 16.01 -21.76 -24.92
CA SER A 194 17.40 -21.98 -25.36
C SER A 194 18.33 -20.84 -24.98
N ARG A 195 17.87 -19.59 -25.13
CA ARG A 195 18.63 -18.39 -24.71
C ARG A 195 18.88 -18.36 -23.20
N CYS A 196 17.88 -18.67 -22.39
CA CYS A 196 18.04 -18.65 -20.93
C CYS A 196 18.98 -19.75 -20.45
N GLN A 197 18.97 -20.93 -21.08
CA GLN A 197 19.92 -22.00 -20.79
C GLN A 197 21.38 -21.60 -21.05
N GLU A 198 21.63 -20.67 -21.98
CA GLU A 198 22.96 -20.09 -22.23
C GLU A 198 23.33 -18.99 -21.23
N LEU A 199 22.37 -18.15 -20.83
CA LEU A 199 22.62 -16.94 -20.03
C LEU A 199 22.62 -17.16 -18.52
N PHE A 200 21.82 -18.11 -18.02
CA PHE A 200 21.70 -18.35 -16.58
C PHE A 200 22.71 -19.40 -16.09
N PRO A 201 23.19 -19.28 -14.84
CA PRO A 201 23.86 -20.40 -14.18
C PRO A 201 22.92 -21.62 -14.11
N PRO A 202 23.38 -22.84 -14.42
CA PRO A 202 22.54 -24.04 -14.37
C PRO A 202 21.89 -24.28 -12.99
N SER A 203 22.60 -23.93 -11.90
CA SER A 203 22.09 -24.04 -10.54
C SER A 203 20.89 -23.13 -10.25
N VAL A 204 20.68 -22.07 -11.04
CA VAL A 204 19.51 -21.19 -10.92
C VAL A 204 18.32 -21.75 -11.70
N LEU A 205 18.52 -22.25 -12.92
CA LEU A 205 17.41 -22.77 -13.73
C LEU A 205 16.91 -24.15 -13.29
N ASN A 206 17.77 -24.98 -12.72
CA ASN A 206 17.41 -26.34 -12.35
C ASN A 206 16.61 -26.44 -11.03
N ASP A 207 16.54 -25.36 -10.25
CA ASP A 207 15.85 -25.30 -8.96
C ASP A 207 14.95 -24.06 -8.85
N TYR A 208 13.64 -24.26 -8.70
CA TYR A 208 12.67 -23.15 -8.65
C TYR A 208 12.91 -22.17 -7.48
N PRO A 209 13.14 -22.63 -6.24
CA PRO A 209 13.58 -21.75 -5.16
C PRO A 209 14.82 -20.91 -5.50
N ALA A 210 15.86 -21.48 -6.10
CA ALA A 210 17.03 -20.74 -6.54
C ALA A 210 16.70 -19.71 -7.64
N TYR A 211 15.90 -20.08 -8.64
CA TYR A 211 15.38 -19.16 -9.66
C TYR A 211 14.62 -17.99 -9.04
N ARG A 212 13.64 -18.27 -8.17
CA ARG A 212 12.83 -17.25 -7.51
C ARG A 212 13.71 -16.29 -6.71
N ALA A 213 14.65 -16.81 -5.91
CA ALA A 213 15.56 -15.99 -5.14
C ALA A 213 16.48 -15.12 -6.02
N PHE A 214 16.95 -15.66 -7.15
CA PHE A 214 17.72 -14.91 -8.13
C PHE A 214 16.89 -13.79 -8.76
N ILE A 215 15.69 -14.08 -9.28
CA ILE A 215 14.84 -13.09 -9.95
C ILE A 215 14.39 -11.99 -9.00
N LEU A 216 14.06 -12.31 -7.75
CA LEU A 216 13.70 -11.30 -6.75
C LEU A 216 14.84 -10.29 -6.52
N ARG A 217 16.08 -10.77 -6.28
CA ARG A 217 17.26 -9.90 -6.16
C ARG A 217 17.51 -9.10 -7.44
N PHE A 218 17.41 -9.77 -8.57
CA PHE A 218 17.71 -9.16 -9.86
C PHE A 218 16.68 -8.09 -10.25
N ARG A 219 15.40 -8.33 -9.98
CA ARG A 219 14.33 -7.34 -10.13
C ARG A 219 14.66 -6.08 -9.33
N GLN A 220 15.01 -6.23 -8.06
CA GLN A 220 15.36 -5.09 -7.21
C GLN A 220 16.50 -4.24 -7.81
N GLN A 221 17.54 -4.90 -8.34
CA GLN A 221 18.65 -4.23 -9.03
C GLN A 221 18.22 -3.53 -10.33
N LEU A 222 17.34 -4.15 -11.11
CA LEU A 222 16.81 -3.56 -12.34
C LEU A 222 15.99 -2.31 -12.06
N PHE A 223 15.06 -2.38 -11.11
CA PHE A 223 14.28 -1.23 -10.71
C PHE A 223 15.15 -0.12 -10.10
N SER A 224 16.13 -0.48 -9.27
CA SER A 224 17.13 0.48 -8.78
C SER A 224 17.84 1.20 -9.93
N THR A 225 18.32 0.45 -10.93
CA THR A 225 19.16 0.99 -12.02
C THR A 225 18.37 1.73 -13.09
N TYR A 226 17.24 1.18 -13.53
CA TYR A 226 16.50 1.63 -14.72
C TYR A 226 15.25 2.44 -14.39
N LEU A 227 14.81 2.46 -13.12
CA LEU A 227 13.70 3.30 -12.67
C LEU A 227 14.18 4.36 -11.68
N CYS A 228 14.82 3.95 -10.58
CA CYS A 228 15.21 4.89 -9.53
C CYS A 228 16.34 5.83 -9.97
N ALA A 229 17.39 5.31 -10.62
CA ALA A 229 18.51 6.16 -11.04
C ALA A 229 18.06 7.30 -11.98
N PRO A 230 17.30 7.06 -13.06
CA PRO A 230 16.74 8.14 -13.88
C PRO A 230 15.92 9.18 -13.10
N ILE A 231 15.14 8.74 -12.10
CA ILE A 231 14.36 9.65 -11.26
C ILE A 231 15.26 10.53 -10.41
N LEU A 232 16.25 9.93 -9.75
CA LEU A 232 17.16 10.63 -8.84
C LEU A 232 18.19 11.50 -9.59
N GLU A 233 18.55 11.15 -10.83
CA GLU A 233 19.34 12.01 -11.73
C GLU A 233 18.62 13.35 -11.98
N ALA A 234 17.31 13.29 -12.23
CA ALA A 234 16.50 14.50 -12.47
C ALA A 234 16.17 15.25 -11.16
N TYR A 235 15.80 14.50 -10.11
CA TYR A 235 15.30 14.98 -8.82
C TYR A 235 15.99 14.25 -7.65
N PRO A 236 17.17 14.69 -7.20
CA PRO A 236 17.97 13.97 -6.18
C PRO A 236 17.33 13.82 -4.80
N LYS A 237 16.28 14.60 -4.50
CA LYS A 237 15.53 14.55 -3.23
C LYS A 237 14.18 13.83 -3.35
N CYS A 238 13.90 13.22 -4.50
CA CYS A 238 12.64 12.55 -4.75
C CYS A 238 12.49 11.32 -3.84
N SER A 239 11.31 11.13 -3.24
CA SER A 239 10.96 9.89 -2.56
C SER A 239 10.55 8.82 -3.59
N VAL A 240 11.40 7.82 -3.82
CA VAL A 240 11.19 6.78 -4.82
C VAL A 240 10.94 5.44 -4.15
N THR A 241 9.81 4.82 -4.49
CA THR A 241 9.45 3.44 -4.16
C THR A 241 8.67 2.77 -5.29
N ASN A 242 8.51 1.47 -5.22
CA ASN A 242 7.64 0.69 -6.09
C ASN A 242 6.93 -0.37 -5.26
N TRP A 243 5.84 -0.91 -5.79
CA TRP A 243 5.12 -2.04 -5.22
C TRP A 243 6.03 -3.10 -4.61
N ALA A 244 5.74 -3.43 -3.35
CA ALA A 244 6.36 -4.51 -2.59
C ALA A 244 7.89 -4.41 -2.44
N VAL A 245 8.48 -3.23 -2.64
CA VAL A 245 9.88 -2.98 -2.29
C VAL A 245 10.01 -2.98 -0.78
N VAL A 246 10.75 -3.93 -0.24
CA VAL A 246 11.04 -4.06 1.19
C VAL A 246 12.50 -4.43 1.41
N TYR A 247 13.06 -4.08 2.57
CA TYR A 247 14.35 -4.61 2.99
C TYR A 247 14.18 -6.03 3.54
N SER A 248 15.09 -6.92 3.14
CA SER A 248 15.15 -8.30 3.62
C SER A 248 16.59 -8.68 3.89
N THR A 249 16.87 -9.28 5.05
CA THR A 249 18.23 -9.66 5.47
C THR A 249 18.29 -11.14 5.84
N PRO A 250 19.48 -11.77 5.90
CA PRO A 250 19.59 -13.16 6.37
C PRO A 250 19.09 -13.34 7.81
N GLU A 251 19.31 -12.35 8.68
CA GLU A 251 18.92 -12.41 10.10
C GLU A 251 17.43 -12.16 10.30
N ARG A 252 16.83 -11.31 9.46
CA ARG A 252 15.40 -11.01 9.47
C ARG A 252 14.87 -10.98 8.03
N PRO A 253 14.63 -12.14 7.42
CA PRO A 253 14.10 -12.19 6.07
C PRO A 253 12.66 -11.68 6.08
N ALA A 254 12.33 -10.78 5.14
CA ALA A 254 11.01 -10.19 5.09
C ALA A 254 9.97 -11.17 4.54
N THR A 255 8.82 -11.24 5.20
CA THR A 255 7.68 -12.00 4.73
C THR A 255 7.18 -11.44 3.39
N HIS A 256 6.94 -12.32 2.42
CA HIS A 256 6.29 -11.97 1.15
C HIS A 256 4.89 -11.39 1.44
N TYR A 257 4.39 -10.47 0.62
CA TYR A 257 3.15 -9.73 0.87
C TYR A 257 1.88 -10.60 0.89
N TRP A 258 1.94 -11.83 0.35
CA TRP A 258 0.90 -12.83 0.51
C TRP A 258 1.21 -13.88 1.59
N GLY A 259 2.27 -13.71 2.37
CA GLY A 259 2.74 -14.65 3.40
C GLY A 259 3.28 -15.98 2.88
N ARG A 260 3.43 -16.15 1.56
CA ARG A 260 3.67 -17.47 0.95
C ARG A 260 5.08 -17.99 1.14
N PHE A 261 6.05 -17.10 1.25
CA PHE A 261 7.47 -17.42 1.42
C PHE A 261 8.20 -16.22 2.03
N LEU A 262 9.47 -16.41 2.36
CA LEU A 262 10.34 -15.33 2.82
C LEU A 262 11.15 -14.78 1.65
N PHE A 263 11.17 -13.46 1.50
CA PHE A 263 12.04 -12.82 0.54
C PHE A 263 13.51 -13.17 0.83
N PRO A 264 14.33 -13.44 -0.20
CA PRO A 264 15.76 -13.61 -0.01
C PRO A 264 16.38 -12.31 0.51
N PRO A 265 17.64 -12.32 0.97
CA PRO A 265 18.37 -11.10 1.25
C PRO A 265 18.40 -10.17 0.04
N MET A 266 17.91 -8.95 0.22
CA MET A 266 17.78 -7.91 -0.80
C MET A 266 17.88 -6.54 -0.12
N ASP A 267 18.80 -5.71 -0.61
CA ASP A 267 18.86 -4.30 -0.23
C ASP A 267 17.87 -3.45 -1.05
N GLY A 268 17.64 -2.23 -0.59
CA GLY A 268 16.78 -1.27 -1.27
C GLY A 268 17.44 -0.60 -2.49
N GLY A 269 18.71 -0.85 -2.81
CA GLY A 269 19.43 -0.15 -3.87
C GLY A 269 19.27 1.37 -3.80
N LEU A 270 18.92 1.98 -4.94
CA LEU A 270 18.65 3.41 -5.07
C LEU A 270 17.25 3.83 -4.65
N PHE A 271 16.36 2.93 -4.24
CA PHE A 271 15.08 3.34 -3.66
C PHE A 271 15.33 4.17 -2.39
N THR A 272 14.62 5.28 -2.23
CA THR A 272 14.71 6.13 -1.04
C THR A 272 13.59 5.85 -0.04
N ALA A 273 12.62 5.04 -0.44
CA ALA A 273 11.51 4.60 0.39
C ALA A 273 11.20 3.11 0.10
N THR A 274 10.70 2.40 1.10
CA THR A 274 10.08 1.07 0.95
C THR A 274 8.56 1.21 0.82
N ASN A 275 7.92 0.16 0.34
CA ASN A 275 6.47 0.08 0.16
C ASN A 275 5.96 -1.31 0.58
N PRO A 276 6.01 -1.63 1.90
CA PRO A 276 5.44 -2.86 2.41
C PRO A 276 3.92 -2.88 2.18
N VAL A 277 3.38 -4.05 1.87
CA VAL A 277 1.97 -4.25 1.55
C VAL A 277 1.22 -4.72 2.79
N ALA A 278 0.11 -4.05 3.07
CA ALA A 278 -0.83 -4.39 4.12
C ALA A 278 -2.23 -4.43 3.52
N TYR A 279 -2.54 -5.52 2.82
CA TYR A 279 -3.82 -5.74 2.15
C TYR A 279 -4.68 -6.78 2.88
N GLY A 280 -5.96 -6.45 3.09
CA GLY A 280 -6.99 -7.43 3.43
C GLY A 280 -7.36 -8.25 2.20
N ASN A 281 -6.49 -9.19 1.81
CA ASN A 281 -6.60 -9.91 0.54
C ASN A 281 -7.23 -11.30 0.74
N ASP A 282 -8.32 -11.57 0.04
CA ASP A 282 -9.10 -12.81 0.17
C ASP A 282 -8.29 -14.08 -0.20
N ILE A 283 -7.19 -13.94 -0.94
CA ILE A 283 -6.25 -15.01 -1.27
C ILE A 283 -5.64 -15.67 -0.03
N TYR A 284 -5.59 -14.98 1.11
CA TYR A 284 -4.98 -15.53 2.33
C TYR A 284 -5.71 -16.78 2.81
N LYS A 285 -7.03 -16.87 2.65
CA LYS A 285 -7.78 -18.08 3.00
C LYS A 285 -7.30 -19.28 2.17
N MET A 286 -7.12 -19.10 0.86
CA MET A 286 -6.61 -20.16 -0.01
C MET A 286 -5.19 -20.60 0.38
N LEU A 287 -4.33 -19.65 0.72
CA LEU A 287 -2.90 -19.92 0.98
C LEU A 287 -2.62 -20.46 2.38
N HIS A 288 -3.39 -20.05 3.38
CA HIS A 288 -3.00 -20.21 4.79
C HIS A 288 -4.03 -20.90 5.68
N TRP A 289 -5.29 -20.99 5.25
CA TRP A 289 -6.35 -21.52 6.13
C TRP A 289 -6.07 -22.94 6.60
N GLY A 290 -5.63 -23.81 5.69
CA GLY A 290 -5.26 -25.19 6.00
C GLY A 290 -4.06 -25.31 6.94
N THR A 291 -3.22 -24.27 7.07
CA THR A 291 -2.06 -24.27 7.97
C THR A 291 -2.44 -23.87 9.39
N TYR A 292 -3.28 -22.84 9.54
CA TYR A 292 -3.55 -22.25 10.86
C TYR A 292 -4.90 -22.66 11.47
N PHE A 293 -5.88 -22.99 10.64
CA PHE A 293 -7.26 -23.23 11.05
C PHE A 293 -7.84 -24.48 10.38
N GLN A 294 -7.01 -25.49 10.17
CA GLN A 294 -7.42 -26.76 9.58
C GLN A 294 -8.69 -27.29 10.27
N ASP A 295 -9.68 -27.69 9.46
CA ASP A 295 -10.97 -28.23 9.90
C ASP A 295 -11.86 -27.29 10.72
N LEU A 296 -11.47 -26.01 10.90
CA LEU A 296 -12.29 -25.00 11.55
C LEU A 296 -13.15 -24.21 10.53
N PRO A 297 -14.35 -23.76 10.93
CA PRO A 297 -15.20 -22.96 10.06
C PRO A 297 -14.62 -21.56 9.83
N VAL A 298 -14.79 -21.06 8.61
CA VAL A 298 -14.48 -19.68 8.24
C VAL A 298 -15.44 -18.74 8.96
N THR A 299 -14.89 -17.90 9.83
CA THR A 299 -15.63 -16.88 10.58
C THR A 299 -14.91 -15.54 10.46
N GLN A 300 -15.63 -14.43 10.70
CA GLN A 300 -15.07 -13.08 10.70
C GLN A 300 -13.83 -12.98 11.59
N ASP A 301 -13.95 -13.39 12.87
CA ASP A 301 -12.85 -13.27 13.84
C ASP A 301 -11.57 -14.00 13.42
N ARG A 302 -11.69 -15.19 12.83
CA ARG A 302 -10.53 -15.97 12.37
C ARG A 302 -9.91 -15.40 11.10
N MET A 303 -10.74 -14.89 10.19
CA MET A 303 -10.22 -14.19 9.02
C MET A 303 -9.52 -12.89 9.41
N ASP A 304 -10.07 -12.11 10.35
CA ASP A 304 -9.42 -10.89 10.86
C ASP A 304 -8.04 -11.19 11.49
N ARG A 305 -7.93 -12.29 12.26
CA ARG A 305 -6.64 -12.77 12.78
C ARG A 305 -5.66 -13.11 11.66
N LEU A 306 -6.13 -13.81 10.63
CA LEU A 306 -5.29 -14.15 9.48
C LEU A 306 -4.84 -12.90 8.72
N TYR A 307 -5.75 -11.99 8.40
CA TYR A 307 -5.45 -10.72 7.74
C TYR A 307 -4.39 -9.94 8.52
N LEU A 308 -4.62 -9.70 9.81
CA LEU A 308 -3.70 -8.90 10.62
C LEU A 308 -2.35 -9.57 10.81
N HIS A 309 -2.30 -10.89 10.98
CA HIS A 309 -1.03 -11.63 11.03
C HIS A 309 -0.18 -11.36 9.77
N ILE A 310 -0.76 -11.53 8.58
CA ILE A 310 -0.02 -11.36 7.32
C ILE A 310 0.34 -9.88 7.08
N MET A 311 -0.61 -8.97 7.29
CA MET A 311 -0.40 -7.53 7.10
C MET A 311 0.64 -6.96 8.06
N PHE A 312 0.68 -7.42 9.31
CA PHE A 312 1.73 -7.04 10.25
C PHE A 312 3.08 -7.69 9.92
N SER A 313 3.11 -8.93 9.42
CA SER A 313 4.37 -9.66 9.19
C SER A 313 5.32 -8.89 8.29
N GLN A 314 4.90 -8.55 7.06
CA GLN A 314 5.78 -7.83 6.14
C GLN A 314 6.15 -6.43 6.65
N MET A 315 5.18 -5.69 7.21
CA MET A 315 5.45 -4.36 7.77
C MET A 315 6.52 -4.42 8.86
N SER A 316 6.43 -5.41 9.75
CA SER A 316 7.29 -5.52 10.92
C SER A 316 8.69 -6.01 10.57
N ASP A 317 8.78 -6.96 9.65
CA ASP A 317 10.08 -7.40 9.12
C ASP A 317 10.79 -6.24 8.40
N ASN A 318 10.04 -5.45 7.60
CA ASN A 318 10.60 -4.27 6.95
C ASN A 318 11.04 -3.21 7.97
N ALA A 319 10.23 -2.92 8.99
CA ALA A 319 10.55 -1.92 10.01
C ALA A 319 11.80 -2.28 10.83
N GLU A 320 11.93 -3.54 11.22
CA GLU A 320 13.12 -4.07 11.92
C GLU A 320 14.37 -3.91 11.04
N ASN A 321 14.29 -4.32 9.77
CA ASN A 321 15.39 -4.21 8.83
C ASN A 321 15.79 -2.75 8.57
N LEU A 322 14.82 -1.86 8.35
CA LEU A 322 15.08 -0.43 8.13
C LEU A 322 15.79 0.19 9.33
N THR A 323 15.28 -0.04 10.55
CA THR A 323 15.86 0.51 11.79
C THR A 323 17.33 0.14 11.93
N LYS A 324 17.70 -1.09 11.55
CA LYS A 324 19.07 -1.60 11.69
C LYS A 324 20.00 -1.23 10.53
N TRP A 325 19.50 -1.24 9.30
CA TRP A 325 20.36 -1.23 8.11
C TRP A 325 20.20 -0.01 7.21
N ALA A 326 19.06 0.68 7.27
CA ALA A 326 18.78 1.82 6.40
C ALA A 326 17.80 2.82 7.08
N PRO A 327 18.13 3.34 8.28
CA PRO A 327 17.22 4.19 9.05
C PRO A 327 16.92 5.54 8.39
N GLU A 328 17.68 5.92 7.36
CA GLU A 328 17.45 7.11 6.55
C GLU A 328 16.36 6.95 5.48
N LYS A 329 15.92 5.71 5.21
CA LYS A 329 14.90 5.41 4.21
C LYS A 329 13.51 5.54 4.81
N GLN A 330 12.58 5.99 3.98
CA GLN A 330 11.18 6.13 4.38
C GLN A 330 10.44 4.79 4.26
N SER A 331 9.34 4.63 4.98
CA SER A 331 8.39 3.53 4.78
C SER A 331 7.04 4.09 4.37
N ILE A 332 6.58 3.74 3.17
CA ILE A 332 5.29 4.17 2.62
C ILE A 332 4.42 2.94 2.44
N PRO A 333 3.75 2.41 3.48
CA PRO A 333 2.94 1.21 3.32
C PRO A 333 1.83 1.38 2.29
N TRP A 334 1.61 0.32 1.51
CA TRP A 334 0.46 0.22 0.63
C TRP A 334 -0.66 -0.53 1.34
N VAL A 335 -1.76 0.18 1.59
CA VAL A 335 -2.86 -0.30 2.44
C VAL A 335 -4.15 -0.51 1.65
N CYS A 336 -4.87 -1.56 2.02
CA CYS A 336 -6.28 -1.72 1.65
C CYS A 336 -7.01 -2.60 2.66
N ARG A 337 -8.30 -2.34 2.84
CA ARG A 337 -9.21 -3.17 3.63
C ARG A 337 -9.64 -4.41 2.85
N TYR A 338 -9.77 -4.30 1.53
CA TYR A 338 -10.24 -5.40 0.69
C TYR A 338 -9.53 -5.49 -0.66
N CYS A 339 -8.79 -6.56 -0.91
CA CYS A 339 -8.20 -6.88 -2.22
C CYS A 339 -8.80 -8.21 -2.70
N PRO A 340 -9.62 -8.21 -3.77
CA PRO A 340 -10.35 -9.39 -4.21
C PRO A 340 -9.59 -10.18 -5.28
N ASP A 341 -8.50 -10.85 -4.92
CA ASP A 341 -7.72 -11.65 -5.89
C ASP A 341 -8.43 -12.97 -6.25
N VAL A 342 -9.29 -13.49 -5.38
CA VAL A 342 -10.07 -14.72 -5.58
C VAL A 342 -11.54 -14.42 -5.90
N GLU A 343 -12.08 -13.31 -5.41
CA GLU A 343 -13.48 -12.89 -5.55
C GLU A 343 -14.50 -13.88 -4.93
N ASP A 344 -14.10 -14.63 -3.89
CA ASP A 344 -14.98 -15.57 -3.19
C ASP A 344 -15.78 -14.83 -2.09
N GLU A 345 -17.06 -14.57 -2.38
CA GLU A 345 -17.99 -13.86 -1.49
C GLU A 345 -18.25 -14.59 -0.16
N THR A 346 -17.83 -15.86 -0.01
CA THR A 346 -17.92 -16.60 1.25
C THR A 346 -16.78 -16.27 2.22
N ILE A 347 -15.74 -15.58 1.75
CA ILE A 347 -14.61 -15.14 2.57
C ILE A 347 -14.96 -13.78 3.19
N PRO A 348 -15.04 -13.67 4.54
CA PRO A 348 -15.22 -12.39 5.20
C PRO A 348 -14.17 -11.36 4.79
N ILE A 349 -14.61 -10.15 4.47
CA ILE A 349 -13.75 -8.99 4.28
C ILE A 349 -13.21 -8.57 5.65
N LEU A 350 -11.96 -8.09 5.71
CA LEU A 350 -11.40 -7.55 6.95
C LEU A 350 -12.38 -6.57 7.61
N ASP A 351 -12.68 -6.80 8.88
CA ASP A 351 -13.57 -5.92 9.63
C ASP A 351 -13.02 -4.49 9.64
N ARG A 352 -13.92 -3.52 9.55
CA ARG A 352 -13.54 -2.12 9.43
C ARG A 352 -12.81 -1.60 10.67
N ALA A 353 -13.27 -1.95 11.87
CA ALA A 353 -12.63 -1.52 13.10
C ALA A 353 -11.21 -2.13 13.19
N ARG A 354 -11.03 -3.38 12.72
CA ARG A 354 -9.71 -4.02 12.65
C ARG A 354 -8.78 -3.35 11.64
N TYR A 355 -9.31 -2.92 10.49
CA TYR A 355 -8.54 -2.12 9.53
C TYR A 355 -8.12 -0.77 10.13
N GLN A 356 -9.02 -0.09 10.85
CA GLN A 356 -8.69 1.17 11.53
C GLN A 356 -7.59 0.98 12.59
N GLU A 357 -7.65 -0.10 13.38
CA GLU A 357 -6.57 -0.45 14.31
C GLU A 357 -5.25 -0.67 13.58
N LEU A 358 -5.24 -1.51 12.55
CA LEU A 358 -4.05 -1.75 11.75
C LEU A 358 -3.38 -0.45 11.33
N LEU A 359 -4.12 0.48 10.73
CA LEU A 359 -3.59 1.75 10.24
C LEU A 359 -2.85 2.55 11.34
N ARG A 360 -3.42 2.64 12.55
CA ARG A 360 -2.76 3.29 13.70
C ARG A 360 -1.46 2.59 14.08
N HIS A 361 -1.46 1.27 14.07
CA HIS A 361 -0.27 0.48 14.35
C HIS A 361 0.80 0.62 13.27
N LEU A 362 0.45 0.81 11.99
CA LEU A 362 1.44 1.06 10.93
C LEU A 362 2.24 2.35 11.20
N TRP A 363 1.58 3.42 11.65
CA TRP A 363 2.28 4.66 12.05
C TRP A 363 3.25 4.43 13.21
N LEU A 364 2.83 3.68 14.23
CA LEU A 364 3.68 3.33 15.37
C LEU A 364 4.76 2.28 15.05
N ARG A 365 4.71 1.67 13.87
CA ARG A 365 5.73 0.79 13.29
C ARG A 365 6.57 1.49 12.21
N GLY A 366 6.55 2.83 12.18
CA GLY A 366 7.48 3.63 11.37
C GLY A 366 6.98 3.98 9.97
N ALA A 367 5.67 4.05 9.73
CA ALA A 367 5.16 4.61 8.48
C ALA A 367 5.42 6.14 8.39
N ASP A 368 5.80 6.60 7.20
CA ASP A 368 6.04 8.02 6.86
C ASP A 368 4.93 8.63 6.00
N GLY A 369 4.18 7.78 5.32
CA GLY A 369 3.05 8.10 4.46
C GLY A 369 2.24 6.84 4.17
N LEU A 370 1.08 6.97 3.54
CA LEU A 370 0.26 5.83 3.13
C LEU A 370 -0.16 5.96 1.67
N GLN A 371 -0.06 4.85 0.94
CA GLN A 371 -0.67 4.68 -0.38
C GLN A 371 -1.92 3.80 -0.21
N VAL A 372 -3.09 4.30 -0.60
CA VAL A 372 -4.34 3.55 -0.48
C VAL A 372 -4.69 2.96 -1.84
N PHE A 373 -4.91 1.64 -1.92
CA PHE A 373 -5.25 0.97 -3.19
C PHE A 373 -6.59 1.44 -3.76
N ASN A 374 -7.58 1.74 -2.92
CA ASN A 374 -8.86 2.39 -3.24
C ASN A 374 -9.49 2.04 -4.63
N ALA A 375 -9.31 0.80 -5.10
CA ALA A 375 -9.72 0.40 -6.44
C ALA A 375 -11.25 0.52 -6.60
N ASN A 376 -11.71 0.82 -7.80
CA ASN A 376 -13.14 0.81 -8.08
C ASN A 376 -13.68 -0.63 -7.96
N ARG A 377 -14.63 -0.83 -7.06
CA ARG A 377 -15.25 -2.13 -6.78
C ARG A 377 -16.75 -2.01 -7.00
N PRO A 378 -17.27 -2.30 -8.21
CA PRO A 378 -18.68 -2.05 -8.53
C PRO A 378 -19.69 -2.71 -7.59
N ARG A 379 -19.35 -3.89 -7.03
CA ARG A 379 -20.20 -4.59 -6.06
C ARG A 379 -20.18 -3.97 -4.65
N LEU A 380 -19.10 -3.27 -4.29
CA LEU A 380 -18.87 -2.70 -2.96
C LEU A 380 -18.26 -1.29 -3.06
N PRO A 381 -18.93 -0.33 -3.74
CA PRO A 381 -18.33 0.96 -4.08
C PRO A 381 -18.03 1.83 -2.85
N HIS A 382 -18.71 1.57 -1.73
CA HIS A 382 -18.47 2.29 -0.47
C HIS A 382 -17.08 2.02 0.12
N ILE A 383 -16.52 0.81 -0.04
CA ILE A 383 -15.22 0.43 0.55
C ILE A 383 -14.12 1.37 0.10
N ARG A 384 -14.13 1.79 -1.17
CA ARG A 384 -13.14 2.73 -1.74
C ARG A 384 -13.08 4.03 -0.94
N LEU A 385 -14.23 4.61 -0.58
CA LEU A 385 -14.27 5.83 0.21
C LEU A 385 -13.90 5.56 1.68
N GLU A 386 -14.34 4.44 2.24
CA GLU A 386 -14.04 4.06 3.61
C GLU A 386 -12.54 3.91 3.85
N GLU A 387 -11.83 3.23 2.93
CA GLU A 387 -10.37 3.03 3.01
C GLU A 387 -9.62 4.37 3.07
N VAL A 388 -10.01 5.34 2.24
CA VAL A 388 -9.38 6.67 2.18
C VAL A 388 -9.72 7.48 3.42
N ARG A 389 -10.99 7.45 3.87
CA ARG A 389 -11.42 8.13 5.09
C ARG A 389 -10.69 7.59 6.32
N ASP A 390 -10.59 6.28 6.44
CA ASP A 390 -9.95 5.64 7.60
C ASP A 390 -8.43 5.87 7.59
N ALA A 391 -7.79 5.87 6.42
CA ALA A 391 -6.37 6.24 6.27
C ALA A 391 -6.09 7.67 6.74
N VAL A 392 -6.86 8.65 6.26
CA VAL A 392 -6.72 10.06 6.67
C VAL A 392 -7.02 10.24 8.17
N ALA A 393 -8.09 9.63 8.68
CA ALA A 393 -8.45 9.72 10.09
C ALA A 393 -7.35 9.14 11.00
N SER A 394 -6.75 8.01 10.62
CA SER A 394 -5.63 7.43 11.37
C SER A 394 -4.40 8.35 11.36
N MET A 395 -4.13 9.02 10.24
CA MET A 395 -3.02 9.97 10.15
C MET A 395 -3.27 11.16 11.08
N ASP A 396 -4.45 11.78 11.01
CA ASP A 396 -4.79 12.93 11.88
C ASP A 396 -4.72 12.56 13.36
N GLU A 397 -5.22 11.39 13.74
CA GLU A 397 -5.13 10.89 15.12
C GLU A 397 -3.68 10.73 15.57
N MET A 398 -2.82 10.14 14.73
CA MET A 398 -1.41 9.91 15.06
C MET A 398 -0.58 11.19 15.05
N LEU A 399 -0.98 12.23 14.31
CA LEU A 399 -0.34 13.55 14.34
C LEU A 399 -0.45 14.24 15.71
N ARG A 400 -1.39 13.84 16.59
CA ARG A 400 -1.37 14.24 18.01
C ARG A 400 -0.04 13.90 18.70
N TYR A 401 0.62 12.83 18.27
CA TYR A 401 1.88 12.32 18.82
C TYR A 401 3.08 12.62 17.90
N ARG A 402 3.00 13.70 17.11
CA ARG A 402 3.98 14.07 16.08
C ARG A 402 5.45 13.95 16.49
N LYS A 403 5.83 14.40 17.71
CA LYS A 403 7.22 14.31 18.19
C LYS A 403 7.75 12.87 18.18
N PHE A 404 6.89 11.89 18.46
CA PHE A 404 7.24 10.46 18.44
C PHE A 404 7.31 9.94 17.01
N LEU A 405 6.40 10.36 16.12
CA LEU A 405 6.46 9.97 14.71
C LEU A 405 7.74 10.46 14.02
N GLU A 406 8.27 11.61 14.43
CA GLU A 406 9.46 12.21 13.82
C GLU A 406 10.78 11.71 14.41
N LYS A 407 10.80 11.35 15.70
CA LYS A 407 12.05 11.12 16.46
C LYS A 407 12.02 9.86 17.32
N GLY A 408 10.88 9.21 17.42
CA GLY A 408 10.69 8.04 18.27
C GLY A 408 11.35 6.80 17.68
N THR A 409 11.77 5.90 18.56
CA THR A 409 12.27 4.57 18.21
C THR A 409 11.16 3.54 18.37
N ILE A 410 11.00 2.67 17.39
CA ILE A 410 10.02 1.57 17.43
C ILE A 410 10.31 0.66 18.62
N MET A 411 9.27 0.35 19.40
CA MET A 411 9.41 -0.46 20.61
C MET A 411 9.16 -1.95 20.37
N THR A 412 8.41 -2.32 19.32
CA THR A 412 8.15 -3.71 18.98
C THR A 412 7.84 -3.89 17.50
N THR A 413 8.34 -4.98 16.96
CA THR A 413 8.00 -5.54 15.64
C THR A 413 7.37 -6.93 15.79
N THR A 414 6.95 -7.32 17.01
CA THR A 414 6.33 -8.61 17.27
C THR A 414 5.00 -8.73 16.52
N VAL A 415 4.76 -9.91 15.97
CA VAL A 415 3.53 -10.29 15.28
C VAL A 415 3.03 -11.58 15.91
N LEU A 416 1.75 -11.59 16.32
CA LEU A 416 1.13 -12.79 16.88
C LEU A 416 0.80 -13.80 15.77
N LEU A 417 0.76 -15.09 16.11
CA LEU A 417 0.27 -16.10 15.19
C LEU A 417 -1.25 -15.98 15.03
N PRO A 418 -1.84 -16.45 13.91
CA PRO A 418 -3.28 -16.36 13.71
C PRO A 418 -4.11 -17.08 14.78
N ALA A 419 -3.54 -18.12 15.42
CA ALA A 419 -4.20 -18.84 16.50
C ALA A 419 -4.24 -18.08 17.83
N ASP A 420 -3.36 -17.09 18.02
CA ASP A 420 -3.21 -16.36 19.26
C ASP A 420 -4.26 -15.24 19.38
N ASP A 421 -4.84 -15.08 20.56
CA ASP A 421 -5.80 -14.02 20.89
C ASP A 421 -5.28 -13.03 21.95
N GLY A 422 -3.96 -13.01 22.12
CA GLY A 422 -3.25 -12.11 23.04
C GLY A 422 -3.31 -10.63 22.64
N ALA A 423 -2.58 -9.81 23.39
CA ALA A 423 -2.46 -8.39 23.12
C ALA A 423 -1.56 -8.13 21.90
N ILE A 424 -2.09 -7.42 20.91
CA ILE A 424 -1.32 -6.81 19.82
C ILE A 424 -0.99 -5.39 20.25
N TRP A 425 0.28 -5.01 20.13
CA TRP A 425 0.70 -3.66 20.49
C TRP A 425 1.75 -3.09 19.55
N SER A 426 1.87 -1.77 19.54
CA SER A 426 2.94 -1.02 18.88
C SER A 426 3.21 0.24 19.67
N GLY A 427 4.42 0.76 19.59
CA GLY A 427 4.77 1.96 20.33
C GLY A 427 6.03 2.60 19.82
N LEU A 428 6.16 3.88 20.13
CA LEU A 428 7.31 4.71 19.84
C LEU A 428 7.83 5.29 21.15
N ARG A 429 9.14 5.10 21.39
CA ARG A 429 9.86 5.62 22.55
C ARG A 429 10.69 6.82 22.15
N LEU A 430 10.63 7.90 22.92
CA LEU A 430 11.45 9.09 22.75
C LEU A 430 11.96 9.52 24.13
N ASP A 431 13.26 9.34 24.35
CA ASP A 431 13.93 9.63 25.61
C ASP A 431 13.21 8.93 26.80
N ASP A 432 12.71 9.73 27.75
CA ASP A 432 11.99 9.28 28.96
C ASP A 432 10.47 9.19 28.77
N GLU A 433 9.98 9.25 27.53
CA GLU A 433 8.57 9.10 27.20
C GLU A 433 8.33 7.99 26.17
N ALA A 434 7.12 7.43 26.17
CA ALA A 434 6.66 6.54 25.10
C ALA A 434 5.16 6.66 24.86
N ILE A 435 4.75 6.46 23.61
CA ILE A 435 3.34 6.24 23.25
C ILE A 435 3.18 4.78 22.85
N VAL A 436 2.23 4.10 23.49
CA VAL A 436 1.92 2.69 23.25
C VAL A 436 0.45 2.56 22.89
N ARG A 437 0.17 1.93 21.75
CA ARG A 437 -1.18 1.48 21.41
C ARG A 437 -1.28 -0.03 21.57
N ALA A 438 -2.35 -0.49 22.22
CA ALA A 438 -2.61 -1.92 22.42
C ALA A 438 -4.08 -2.26 22.15
N PHE A 439 -4.33 -3.40 21.52
CA PHE A 439 -5.66 -3.97 21.30
C PHE A 439 -5.60 -5.51 21.31
N THR A 440 -6.77 -6.15 21.31
CA THR A 440 -6.88 -7.61 21.14
C THR A 440 -7.98 -7.97 20.14
N LEU A 441 -7.83 -9.14 19.54
CA LEU A 441 -8.85 -9.79 18.69
C LEU A 441 -9.75 -10.74 19.50
N ALA A 442 -9.52 -10.88 20.80
CA ALA A 442 -10.45 -11.53 21.71
C ALA A 442 -11.68 -10.65 21.98
N ALA A 443 -12.76 -11.27 22.45
CA ALA A 443 -13.96 -10.56 22.91
C ALA A 443 -13.75 -9.83 24.24
N GLN A 444 -12.79 -10.28 25.05
CA GLN A 444 -12.44 -9.72 26.35
C GLN A 444 -11.08 -9.02 26.29
N PRO A 445 -10.81 -8.02 27.13
CA PRO A 445 -9.49 -7.40 27.19
C PRO A 445 -8.38 -8.41 27.48
N ALA A 446 -7.25 -8.28 26.79
CA ALA A 446 -6.03 -9.01 27.06
C ALA A 446 -5.10 -8.17 27.96
N THR A 447 -4.09 -8.80 28.56
CA THR A 447 -3.01 -8.09 29.27
C THR A 447 -1.75 -8.08 28.42
N LEU A 448 -1.23 -6.88 28.16
CA LEU A 448 0.09 -6.65 27.58
C LEU A 448 1.12 -6.56 28.70
N VAL A 449 2.13 -7.43 28.69
CA VAL A 449 3.25 -7.39 29.65
C VAL A 449 4.55 -7.12 28.91
N PHE A 450 5.28 -6.07 29.29
CA PHE A 450 6.55 -5.69 28.65
C PHE A 450 7.37 -4.73 29.51
N THR A 451 8.62 -4.52 29.10
CA THR A 451 9.58 -3.63 29.76
C THR A 451 9.88 -2.44 28.83
N PRO A 452 9.38 -1.21 29.12
CA PRO A 452 9.48 -0.08 28.19
C PRO A 452 10.89 0.54 28.05
N TRP A 453 11.73 0.41 29.08
CA TRP A 453 13.16 0.77 29.07
C TRP A 453 13.95 -0.37 29.71
N GLU A 454 15.20 -0.61 29.29
CA GLU A 454 16.01 -1.76 29.72
C GLU A 454 16.09 -1.92 31.26
N ASP A 455 16.16 -0.80 31.99
CA ASP A 455 16.25 -0.80 33.46
C ASP A 455 14.91 -0.49 34.17
N ALA A 456 13.81 -0.37 33.44
CA ALA A 456 12.51 -0.06 34.05
C ALA A 456 11.80 -1.32 34.54
N ALA A 457 10.93 -1.15 35.53
CA ALA A 457 10.03 -2.22 35.97
C ALA A 457 9.14 -2.73 34.83
N ILE A 458 8.82 -4.04 34.88
CA ILE A 458 7.83 -4.66 33.99
C ILE A 458 6.48 -3.97 34.19
N LEU A 459 5.84 -3.58 33.09
CA LEU A 459 4.50 -3.03 33.08
C LEU A 459 3.49 -4.04 32.58
N ALA A 460 2.28 -3.94 33.14
CA ALA A 460 1.09 -4.60 32.64
C ALA A 460 0.08 -3.53 32.19
N LEU A 461 -0.26 -3.52 30.91
CA LEU A 461 -1.28 -2.65 30.33
C LEU A 461 -2.47 -3.50 29.86
N GLU A 462 -3.66 -2.96 29.94
CA GLU A 462 -4.85 -3.55 29.34
C GLU A 462 -4.80 -3.35 27.81
N ALA A 463 -5.21 -4.37 27.05
CA ALA A 463 -5.41 -4.29 25.61
C ALA A 463 -6.88 -4.59 25.31
N PRO A 464 -7.76 -3.56 25.28
CA PRO A 464 -9.18 -3.77 25.04
C PRO A 464 -9.45 -4.09 23.56
N PRO A 465 -10.57 -4.77 23.23
CA PRO A 465 -10.92 -5.07 21.84
C PRO A 465 -11.07 -3.82 20.95
N ALA A 466 -11.46 -2.68 21.54
CA ALA A 466 -11.60 -1.40 20.86
C ALA A 466 -10.27 -0.64 20.67
N GLY A 467 -9.17 -1.16 21.23
CA GLY A 467 -7.88 -0.47 21.28
C GLY A 467 -7.81 0.61 22.36
N ALA A 468 -6.61 0.85 22.86
CA ALA A 468 -6.31 1.94 23.80
C ALA A 468 -4.90 2.49 23.53
N THR A 469 -4.74 3.79 23.74
CA THR A 469 -3.44 4.47 23.68
C THR A 469 -3.01 4.86 25.09
N TYR A 470 -1.73 4.64 25.38
CA TYR A 470 -1.09 4.88 26.66
C TYR A 470 0.12 5.78 26.47
N HIS A 471 0.19 6.86 27.22
CA HIS A 471 1.38 7.71 27.34
C HIS A 471 2.14 7.32 28.61
N LEU A 472 3.38 6.88 28.42
CA LEU A 472 4.29 6.42 29.45
C LEU A 472 5.34 7.49 29.73
N TYR A 473 5.67 7.70 31.01
CA TYR A 473 6.70 8.62 31.46
C TYR A 473 7.63 7.90 32.43
N ARG A 474 8.92 7.85 32.12
CA ARG A 474 9.94 7.29 33.02
C ARG A 474 10.12 8.22 34.23
N GLN A 475 10.14 7.63 35.43
CA GLN A 475 10.35 8.32 36.70
C GLN A 475 11.33 7.51 37.55
N GLY A 476 12.63 7.69 37.30
CA GLY A 476 13.67 6.82 37.88
C GLY A 476 13.52 5.39 37.37
N GLU A 477 13.36 4.42 38.28
CA GLU A 477 13.08 3.01 37.97
C GLU A 477 11.58 2.74 37.71
N GLY A 478 10.71 3.69 38.06
CA GLY A 478 9.26 3.59 37.88
C GLY A 478 8.78 4.14 36.54
N VAL A 479 7.54 3.83 36.20
CA VAL A 479 6.87 4.38 35.02
C VAL A 479 5.47 4.85 35.39
N ARG A 480 5.17 6.12 35.09
CA ARG A 480 3.82 6.66 35.17
C ARG A 480 3.08 6.40 33.87
N VAL A 481 1.89 5.82 33.97
CA VAL A 481 1.03 5.47 32.83
C VAL A 481 -0.19 6.38 32.80
N VAL A 482 -0.48 6.97 31.64
CA VAL A 482 -1.70 7.72 31.37
C VAL A 482 -2.44 7.04 30.22
N LYS A 483 -3.67 6.56 30.44
CA LYS A 483 -4.55 6.06 29.38
C LYS A 483 -5.27 7.26 28.78
N GLU A 484 -5.17 7.46 27.47
CA GLU A 484 -5.73 8.61 26.74
C GLU A 484 -7.18 8.42 26.27
#